data_AF-A0A3C2AFL8-F1
#
_entry.id   AF-A0A3C2AFL8-F1
#
_cell.length_a   1.000
_cell.length_b   1.000
_cell.length_c   1.000
_cell.angle_alpha   90.00
_cell.angle_beta   90.00
_cell.angle_gamma   90.00
#
_symmetry.space_group_name_H-M   'P 1'
#
loop_
_entity.id
_entity.type
_entity.pdbx_description
1 polymer ?
#
loop_
_entity_poly.entity_id
_entity_poly.type
_entity_poly.pdbx_seq_one_letter_code
_entity_poly.pdbx_strand_id
1 'polypeptide(L)'
;SQTTLQEITRLEKSLTFLATTGSTAPFIGLFGTVWGVMTSFQGIGAKGSASISVVAPGISEALIATAAGLAAAVPAVIFYNHFVNRVRVTANEMDNFTLDFLLLIEKNFMKK
;
A
#
# COMPACT_ATOMS: atom_id res chain seq x y z
N SER A 1 -22.32 -19.12 -2.62
CA SER A 1 -21.51 -18.74 -1.45
C SER A 1 -20.02 -19.08 -1.59
N GLN A 2 -19.60 -20.34 -1.80
CA GLN A 2 -18.16 -20.67 -1.90
C GLN A 2 -17.46 -20.04 -3.11
N THR A 3 -18.10 -19.99 -4.28
CA THR A 3 -17.53 -19.36 -5.49
C THR A 3 -17.34 -17.86 -5.34
N THR A 4 -18.30 -17.16 -4.72
CA THR A 4 -18.21 -15.71 -4.42
C THR A 4 -17.00 -15.40 -3.54
N LEU A 5 -16.76 -16.21 -2.51
CA LEU A 5 -15.62 -16.03 -1.61
C LEU A 5 -14.28 -16.24 -2.34
N GLN A 6 -14.19 -17.22 -3.23
CA GLN A 6 -12.98 -17.46 -4.02
C GLN A 6 -12.64 -16.27 -4.94
N GLU A 7 -13.65 -15.68 -5.59
CA GLU A 7 -13.46 -14.49 -6.43
C GLU A 7 -13.05 -13.26 -5.61
N ILE A 8 -13.65 -13.04 -4.45
CA ILE A 8 -13.27 -11.95 -3.54
C ILE A 8 -11.82 -12.13 -3.07
N THR A 9 -11.43 -13.34 -2.64
CA THR A 9 -10.04 -13.62 -2.22
C THR A 9 -9.04 -13.35 -3.35
N ARG A 10 -9.40 -13.65 -4.60
CA ARG A 10 -8.55 -13.36 -5.76
C ARG A 10 -8.38 -11.85 -5.98
N LEU A 11 -9.45 -11.07 -5.83
CA LEU A 11 -9.41 -9.61 -5.93
C LEU A 11 -8.59 -8.98 -4.79
N GLU A 12 -8.71 -9.50 -3.58
CA GLU A 12 -7.99 -9.03 -2.39
C GLU A 12 -6.48 -9.26 -2.44
N LYS A 13 -6.02 -10.32 -3.13
CA LYS A 13 -4.59 -10.66 -3.23
C LYS A 13 -3.73 -9.50 -3.73
N SER A 14 -4.26 -8.70 -4.66
CA SER A 14 -3.57 -7.54 -5.21
C SER A 14 -3.55 -6.34 -4.25
N LEU A 15 -4.55 -6.27 -3.36
CA LEU A 15 -4.68 -5.22 -2.35
C LEU A 15 -3.66 -5.38 -1.23
N THR A 16 -3.32 -6.62 -0.89
CA THR A 16 -2.28 -6.91 0.12
C THR A 16 -0.96 -6.25 -0.25
N PHE A 17 -0.56 -6.29 -1.53
CA PHE A 17 0.66 -5.63 -1.99
C PHE A 17 0.60 -4.11 -1.76
N LEU A 18 -0.51 -3.45 -2.15
CA LEU A 18 -0.69 -2.02 -1.95
C LEU A 18 -0.70 -1.63 -0.46
N ALA A 19 -1.34 -2.43 0.39
CA ALA A 19 -1.34 -2.23 1.83
C ALA A 19 0.06 -2.34 2.43
N THR A 20 0.81 -3.36 2.03
CA THR A 20 2.20 -3.54 2.47
C THR A 20 3.06 -2.39 1.98
N THR A 21 3.03 -2.03 0.69
CA THR A 21 3.81 -0.90 0.17
C THR A 21 3.47 0.40 0.89
N GLY A 22 2.18 0.70 1.07
CA GLY A 22 1.73 1.91 1.77
C GLY A 22 2.21 2.00 3.23
N SER A 23 2.31 0.86 3.92
CA SER A 23 2.76 0.82 5.31
C SER A 23 4.29 0.73 5.46
N THR A 24 5.00 0.05 4.56
CA THR A 24 6.44 -0.21 4.70
C THR A 24 7.32 0.84 4.01
N ALA A 25 6.88 1.41 2.88
CA ALA A 25 7.69 2.35 2.10
C ALA A 25 8.18 3.60 2.90
N PRO A 26 7.40 4.21 3.82
CA PRO A 26 7.89 5.31 4.64
C PRO A 26 9.07 4.91 5.52
N PHE A 27 9.04 3.69 6.08
CA PHE A 27 10.12 3.17 6.93
C PHE A 27 11.39 2.89 6.14
N ILE A 28 11.26 2.45 4.88
CA ILE A 28 12.41 2.30 3.97
C ILE A 28 13.06 3.66 3.71
N GLY A 29 12.26 4.71 3.47
CA GLY A 29 12.77 6.07 3.29
C GLY A 29 13.45 6.63 4.55
N LEU A 30 12.83 6.44 5.71
CA LEU A 30 13.40 6.81 7.01
C LEU A 30 14.73 6.09 7.26
N PHE A 31 14.81 4.79 6.97
CA PHE A 31 16.05 4.03 7.07
C PHE A 31 17.16 4.65 6.20
N GLY A 32 16.83 5.05 4.97
CA GLY A 32 17.75 5.77 4.08
C GLY A 32 18.27 7.08 4.70
N THR A 33 17.41 7.85 5.37
CA THR A 33 17.89 9.06 6.07
C THR A 33 18.87 8.75 7.20
N VAL A 34 18.55 7.74 8.02
CA VAL A 34 19.42 7.33 9.14
C VAL A 34 20.78 6.89 8.60
N TRP A 35 20.79 6.10 7.52
CA TRP A 35 22.02 5.64 6.88
C TRP A 35 22.86 6.80 6.31
N GLY A 36 22.25 7.73 5.59
CA GLY A 36 22.96 8.86 4.98
C GLY A 36 23.52 9.84 6.02
N VAL A 37 22.78 10.07 7.11
CA VAL A 37 23.26 10.85 8.26
C VAL A 37 24.43 10.13 8.95
N MET A 38 24.34 8.83 9.19
CA MET A 38 25.43 8.03 9.75
C MET A 38 26.70 8.14 8.90
N THR A 39 26.57 7.98 7.58
CA THR A 39 27.69 8.06 6.63
C THR A 39 28.32 9.46 6.64
N SER A 40 27.50 10.51 6.74
CA SER A 40 27.97 11.90 6.86
C SER A 40 28.81 12.11 8.13
N PHE A 41 28.38 11.57 9.27
CA PHE A 41 29.14 11.64 10.52
C PHE A 41 30.44 10.82 10.49
N GLN A 42 30.45 9.65 9.84
CA GLN A 42 31.67 8.87 9.63
C GLN A 42 32.70 9.67 8.80
N GLY A 43 32.24 10.39 7.78
CA GLY A 43 33.08 11.28 6.96
C GLY A 43 33.72 12.42 7.77
N ILE A 44 33.01 12.98 8.76
CA ILE A 44 33.57 13.96 9.69
C ILE A 44 34.68 13.33 10.53
N GLY A 45 34.43 12.15 11.10
CA GLY A 45 35.41 11.43 11.94
C GLY A 45 36.70 11.11 11.19
N ALA A 46 36.60 10.73 9.91
CA ALA A 46 37.77 10.43 9.07
C ALA A 46 38.55 11.69 8.64
N LYS A 47 37.86 12.81 8.39
CA LYS A 47 38.49 14.06 7.92
C LYS A 47 38.94 14.99 9.06
N GLY A 48 38.49 14.75 10.28
CA GLY A 48 38.78 15.58 11.45
C GLY A 48 38.17 16.99 11.40
N SER A 49 37.28 17.27 10.44
CA SER A 49 36.67 18.59 10.23
C SER A 49 35.18 18.46 9.93
N ALA A 50 34.38 19.20 10.69
CA ALA A 50 32.91 19.25 10.58
C ALA A 50 32.44 20.41 9.69
N SER A 51 33.11 20.65 8.56
CA SER A 51 32.67 21.71 7.63
C SER A 51 31.34 21.33 6.94
N ILE A 52 30.43 22.30 6.82
CA ILE A 52 29.12 22.11 6.18
C ILE A 52 29.27 21.55 4.76
N SER A 53 30.29 22.03 4.02
CA SER A 53 30.60 21.58 2.66
C SER A 53 30.88 20.07 2.56
N VAL A 54 31.36 19.44 3.64
CA VAL A 54 31.69 18.02 3.67
C VAL A 54 30.47 17.15 3.96
N VAL A 55 29.49 17.63 4.72
CA VAL A 55 28.31 16.86 5.15
C VAL A 55 27.06 17.16 4.33
N ALA A 56 26.99 18.34 3.71
CA ALA A 56 25.81 18.79 2.97
C ALA A 56 25.36 17.80 1.86
N PRO A 57 26.26 17.18 1.07
CA PRO A 57 25.84 16.19 0.07
C PRO A 57 25.16 14.96 0.69
N GLY A 58 25.74 14.36 1.73
CA GLY A 58 25.21 13.14 2.35
C GLY A 58 23.89 13.35 3.08
N ILE A 59 23.69 14.53 3.66
CA ILE A 59 22.39 14.90 4.27
C ILE A 59 21.35 15.16 3.18
N SER A 60 21.72 15.78 2.05
CA SER A 60 20.77 15.98 0.95
C SER A 60 20.29 14.65 0.36
N GLU A 61 21.20 13.70 0.16
CA GLU A 61 20.85 12.36 -0.32
C GLU A 61 19.95 11.61 0.67
N ALA A 62 20.23 11.73 1.97
CA ALA A 62 19.37 11.23 3.02
C ALA A 62 17.93 11.74 2.87
N LEU A 63 17.73 13.05 2.69
CA LEU A 63 16.39 13.65 2.56
C LEU A 63 15.63 13.14 1.32
N ILE A 64 16.33 12.89 0.22
CA ILE A 64 15.72 12.33 -1.00
C ILE A 64 15.19 10.92 -0.74
N ALA A 65 15.86 10.11 0.09
CA ALA A 65 15.39 8.76 0.43
C ALA A 65 14.02 8.78 1.12
N THR A 66 13.79 9.71 2.06
CA THR A 66 12.46 9.88 2.69
C THR A 66 11.42 10.40 1.71
N ALA A 67 11.78 11.37 0.86
CA ALA A 67 10.87 11.86 -0.17
C ALA A 67 10.43 10.73 -1.12
N ALA A 68 11.35 9.85 -1.52
CA ALA A 68 11.05 8.69 -2.34
C ALA A 68 10.15 7.67 -1.62
N GLY A 69 10.40 7.39 -0.34
CA GLY A 69 9.57 6.51 0.48
C GLY A 69 8.12 7.00 0.59
N LEU A 70 7.94 8.32 0.80
CA LEU A 70 6.61 8.95 0.82
C LEU A 70 5.95 8.96 -0.56
N ALA A 71 6.72 9.24 -1.62
CA ALA A 71 6.23 9.23 -3.00
C ALA A 71 5.73 7.84 -3.43
N ALA A 72 6.30 6.75 -2.88
CA ALA A 72 5.80 5.40 -3.08
C ALA A 72 4.58 5.07 -2.18
N ALA A 73 4.61 5.50 -0.92
CA ALA A 73 3.58 5.18 0.08
C ALA A 73 2.23 5.84 -0.23
N VAL A 74 2.24 7.13 -0.58
CA VAL A 74 1.01 7.92 -0.76
C VAL A 74 0.12 7.35 -1.88
N PRO A 75 0.64 7.10 -3.11
CA PRO A 75 -0.17 6.46 -4.15
C PRO A 75 -0.64 5.07 -3.74
N ALA A 76 0.21 4.26 -3.10
CA ALA A 76 -0.15 2.90 -2.68
C ALA A 76 -1.37 2.89 -1.74
N VAL A 77 -1.41 3.80 -0.75
CA VAL A 77 -2.56 3.94 0.16
C VAL A 77 -3.81 4.44 -0.56
N ILE A 78 -3.68 5.40 -1.49
CA ILE A 78 -4.82 5.90 -2.28
C ILE A 78 -5.43 4.77 -3.11
N PHE A 79 -4.61 4.02 -3.84
CA PHE A 79 -5.08 2.89 -4.66
C PHE A 79 -5.66 1.76 -3.80
N TYR A 80 -5.02 1.44 -2.67
CA TYR A 80 -5.54 0.45 -1.73
C TYR A 80 -6.97 0.79 -1.30
N ASN A 81 -7.19 2.02 -0.83
CA ASN A 81 -8.51 2.48 -0.39
C ASN A 81 -9.55 2.47 -1.52
N HIS A 82 -9.14 2.90 -2.72
CA HIS A 82 -10.02 2.89 -3.89
C HIS A 82 -10.48 1.47 -4.24
N PHE A 83 -9.55 0.52 -4.35
CA PHE A 83 -9.86 -0.84 -4.77
C PHE A 83 -10.53 -1.66 -3.67
N VAL A 84 -10.19 -1.47 -2.39
CA VAL A 84 -10.94 -2.07 -1.26
C VAL A 84 -12.41 -1.70 -1.34
N ASN A 85 -12.72 -0.42 -1.57
CA ASN A 85 -14.11 0.02 -1.68
C ASN A 85 -14.79 -0.61 -2.90
N ARG A 86 -14.07 -0.71 -4.03
CA ARG A 86 -14.61 -1.33 -5.25
C ARG A 86 -14.93 -2.82 -5.06
N VAL A 87 -14.03 -3.58 -4.44
CA VAL A 87 -14.24 -4.99 -4.13
C VAL A 87 -15.44 -5.18 -3.22
N ARG A 88 -15.59 -4.32 -2.19
CA ARG A 88 -16.75 -4.36 -1.29
C ARG A 88 -18.07 -4.10 -2.02
N VAL A 89 -18.11 -3.12 -2.92
CA VAL A 89 -19.32 -2.84 -3.71
C VAL A 89 -19.67 -4.04 -4.61
N THR A 90 -18.69 -4.60 -5.32
CA THR A 90 -18.91 -5.77 -6.18
C THR A 90 -19.35 -7.00 -5.37
N ALA A 91 -18.79 -7.23 -4.19
CA ALA A 91 -19.24 -8.31 -3.30
C ALA A 91 -20.72 -8.15 -2.91
N ASN A 92 -21.14 -6.94 -2.53
CA ASN A 92 -22.54 -6.65 -2.20
C ASN A 92 -23.47 -6.86 -3.41
N GLU A 93 -23.05 -6.46 -4.62
CA GLU A 93 -23.82 -6.68 -5.85
C GLU A 93 -24.01 -8.18 -6.13
N MET A 94 -22.98 -9.01 -5.92
CA MET A 94 -23.07 -10.47 -6.08
C MET A 94 -24.01 -11.11 -5.06
N ASP A 95 -23.99 -10.65 -3.82
CA ASP A 95 -24.89 -11.13 -2.77
C ASP A 95 -26.35 -10.78 -3.09
N ASN A 96 -26.62 -9.53 -3.50
CA ASN A 96 -27.94 -9.10 -3.94
C ASN A 96 -28.45 -9.91 -5.13
N PHE A 97 -27.62 -10.13 -6.15
CA PHE A 97 -27.96 -10.96 -7.30
C PHE A 97 -28.32 -12.39 -6.89
N THR A 98 -27.57 -12.96 -5.93
CA THR A 98 -27.85 -14.31 -5.42
C THR A 98 -29.22 -14.37 -4.73
N LEU A 99 -29.56 -13.36 -3.94
CA LEU A 99 -30.87 -13.27 -3.28
C LEU A 99 -32.00 -13.15 -4.30
N ASP A 100 -31.88 -12.23 -5.26
CA ASP A 100 -32.89 -12.01 -6.31
C ASP A 100 -33.11 -13.28 -7.16
N PHE A 101 -32.03 -13.98 -7.47
CA PHE A 101 -32.09 -15.23 -8.23
C PHE A 101 -32.80 -16.34 -7.46
N LEU A 102 -32.52 -16.50 -6.16
CA LEU A 102 -33.21 -17.47 -5.31
C LEU A 102 -34.71 -17.15 -5.19
N LEU A 103 -35.05 -15.88 -5.00
CA LEU A 103 -36.46 -15.43 -4.96
C LEU A 103 -37.19 -15.69 -6.28
N LEU A 104 -36.51 -15.50 -7.41
CA LEU A 104 -37.07 -15.81 -8.73
C LEU A 104 -37.35 -17.32 -8.89
N ILE A 105 -36.40 -18.16 -8.48
CA ILE A 105 -36.56 -19.62 -8.53
C ILE A 105 -37.74 -20.06 -7.65
N GLU A 106 -37.77 -19.63 -6.38
CA GLU A 106 -38.83 -19.98 -5.44
C GLU A 106 -40.21 -19.58 -5.99
N LYS A 107 -40.32 -18.34 -6.50
CA LYS A 107 -41.56 -17.86 -7.12
C LYS A 107 -42.00 -18.68 -8.33
N ASN A 108 -41.06 -19.17 -9.13
CA ASN A 108 -41.37 -19.94 -10.33
C ASN A 108 -41.77 -21.39 -9.99
N PHE A 109 -41.21 -21.98 -8.93
CA PHE A 109 -41.60 -23.30 -8.42
C PHE A 109 -42.94 -23.27 -7.68
N MET A 110 -43.25 -22.20 -6.94
CA MET A 110 -44.52 -22.03 -6.21
C MET A 110 -45.71 -21.70 -7.12
N LYS A 111 -45.46 -21.37 -8.40
CA LYS A 111 -46.50 -21.08 -9.40
C LYS A 111 -47.00 -22.34 -10.14
N LYS A 112 -46.50 -23.52 -9.81
CA LYS A 112 -46.84 -24.80 -10.43
C LYS A 112 -47.52 -25.72 -9.43
#